data_AF-A0A9E6DZY9-F1
#
_entry.id   AF-A0A9E6DZY9-F1
#
_cell.length_a   1.000
_cell.length_b   1.000
_cell.length_c   1.000
_cell.angle_alpha   90.00
_cell.angle_beta   90.00
_cell.angle_gamma   90.00
#
_symmetry.space_group_name_H-M   'P 1'
#
loop_
_entity.id
_entity.type
_entity.pdbx_description
1 polymer ?
#
loop_
_entity_poly.entity_id
_entity_poly.type
_entity_poly.pdbx_seq_one_letter_code
_entity_poly.pdbx_strand_id
1 'polypeptide(L)'
;MLSSGTVWRGLPPPRSSTKKIKGKTVPVPQTAMGRVAELGERNIENSQRTHGELKGSKKKLFNALSGNIGSYYLTHFSSHAFPDGDINLLSREQLKSCGIVFDEENTTDVDLEEFATDDFVFMGLEAGEGSIPLKKKSKFGDNLFRINLTKVDPDSISSSLVQLNDLLYCDERPSKKDPNWLHPSEERAFRSLSHSPKDVIYRGHQFLNGISHQIVADLEDMPKSRANITGSIKGGYMNRDLKNSVVNSFYRPQVLFPQTVTLPKEGTERYDTSGSEPTLKK
;
A
#
# COMPACT_ATOMS: atom_id res chain seq x y z
N MET A 1 -34.48 -3.06 8.27
CA MET A 1 -33.99 -4.00 9.31
C MET A 1 -32.60 -4.43 8.90
N LEU A 2 -31.63 -4.21 9.78
CA LEU A 2 -30.18 -4.39 9.55
C LEU A 2 -29.85 -5.89 9.41
N SER A 3 -29.16 -6.27 8.33
CA SER A 3 -28.38 -7.52 8.25
C SER A 3 -26.93 -7.14 7.93
N SER A 4 -26.10 -6.95 8.96
CA SER A 4 -25.17 -7.98 9.45
C SER A 4 -24.13 -8.42 8.41
N GLY A 5 -23.04 -7.66 8.35
CA GLY A 5 -21.66 -8.13 8.24
C GLY A 5 -21.35 -9.15 7.16
N THR A 6 -20.89 -8.66 6.02
CA THR A 6 -20.20 -9.44 4.98
C THR A 6 -18.97 -10.13 5.58
N VAL A 7 -19.03 -11.45 5.70
CA VAL A 7 -17.91 -12.29 6.12
C VAL A 7 -16.98 -12.46 4.93
N TRP A 8 -15.79 -11.85 5.00
CA TRP A 8 -14.68 -12.08 4.06
C TRP A 8 -14.33 -13.57 4.00
N ARG A 9 -14.72 -14.25 2.91
CA ARG A 9 -14.52 -15.69 2.66
C ARG A 9 -13.11 -15.98 2.14
N GLY A 10 -12.08 -15.70 2.94
CA GLY A 10 -10.69 -16.00 2.54
C GLY A 10 -9.70 -16.19 3.69
N LEU A 11 -10.15 -15.97 4.93
CA LEU A 11 -9.26 -16.06 6.10
C LEU A 11 -9.33 -17.47 6.72
N PRO A 12 -8.19 -18.06 7.11
CA PRO A 12 -8.18 -19.29 7.89
C PRO A 12 -8.96 -19.10 9.21
N PRO A 13 -9.52 -20.18 9.78
CA PRO A 13 -10.26 -20.10 11.03
C PRO A 13 -9.39 -19.53 12.17
N PRO A 14 -10.00 -18.80 13.12
CA PRO A 14 -9.27 -18.06 14.14
C PRO A 14 -8.44 -18.96 15.06
N ARG A 15 -7.27 -18.49 15.48
CA ARG A 15 -6.66 -18.94 16.73
C ARG A 15 -7.34 -18.16 17.85
N SER A 16 -8.04 -18.85 18.76
CA SER A 16 -8.83 -18.19 19.79
C SER A 16 -7.94 -17.45 20.79
N SER A 17 -7.95 -16.13 20.78
CA SER A 17 -7.63 -15.34 21.97
C SER A 17 -8.85 -15.34 22.89
N THR A 18 -8.62 -15.56 24.19
CA THR A 18 -9.69 -15.69 25.16
C THR A 18 -9.55 -14.68 26.28
N LYS A 19 -10.67 -14.14 26.73
CA LYS A 19 -10.72 -13.27 27.92
C LYS A 19 -11.54 -13.96 29.00
N LYS A 20 -11.04 -13.98 30.23
CA LYS A 20 -11.83 -14.45 31.38
C LYS A 20 -12.79 -13.36 31.81
N ILE A 21 -14.08 -13.60 31.70
CA ILE A 21 -15.15 -12.76 32.27
C ILE A 21 -15.95 -13.65 33.21
N LYS A 22 -15.99 -13.31 34.51
CA LYS A 22 -16.71 -14.08 35.55
C LYS A 22 -16.43 -15.60 35.50
N GLY A 23 -15.16 -15.98 35.38
CA GLY A 23 -14.74 -17.39 35.35
C GLY A 23 -15.07 -18.15 34.06
N LYS A 24 -15.73 -17.51 33.07
CA LYS A 24 -15.95 -18.08 31.74
C LYS A 24 -14.94 -17.53 30.75
N THR A 25 -14.33 -18.44 30.00
CA THR A 25 -13.47 -18.14 28.87
C THR A 25 -14.37 -17.77 27.69
N VAL A 26 -14.46 -16.49 27.36
CA VAL A 26 -15.28 -16.00 26.25
C VAL A 26 -14.36 -15.68 25.07
N PRO A 27 -14.66 -16.17 23.84
CA PRO A 27 -13.96 -15.72 22.65
C PRO A 27 -14.17 -14.22 22.48
N VAL A 28 -13.09 -13.44 22.37
CA VAL A 28 -13.22 -12.03 22.00
C VAL A 28 -13.57 -12.00 20.52
N PRO A 29 -14.67 -11.33 20.09
CA PRO A 29 -14.91 -11.12 18.68
C PRO A 29 -13.75 -10.33 18.09
N GLN A 30 -12.93 -10.95 17.26
CA GLN A 30 -11.95 -10.22 16.45
C GLN A 30 -12.72 -9.42 15.41
N THR A 31 -12.51 -8.11 15.40
CA THR A 31 -12.95 -7.25 14.30
C THR A 31 -12.21 -7.66 13.02
N ALA A 32 -12.78 -7.37 11.84
CA ALA A 32 -12.11 -7.64 10.57
C ALA A 32 -10.71 -7.01 10.51
N MET A 33 -10.57 -5.76 10.97
CA MET A 33 -9.28 -5.07 11.08
C MET A 33 -8.33 -5.70 12.12
N GLY A 34 -8.86 -6.33 13.17
CA GLY A 34 -8.07 -7.13 14.09
C GLY A 34 -7.44 -8.34 13.41
N ARG A 35 -8.17 -9.03 12.51
CA ARG A 35 -7.63 -10.14 11.73
C ARG A 35 -6.56 -9.69 10.73
N VAL A 36 -6.77 -8.54 10.09
CA VAL A 36 -5.77 -7.95 9.17
C VAL A 36 -4.47 -7.64 9.91
N ALA A 37 -4.56 -7.09 11.13
CA ALA A 37 -3.37 -6.85 11.96
C ALA A 37 -2.59 -8.14 12.23
N GLU A 38 -3.30 -9.20 12.64
CA GLU A 38 -2.69 -10.50 12.93
C GLU A 38 -2.10 -11.20 11.69
N LEU A 39 -2.67 -10.96 10.51
CA LEU A 39 -2.08 -11.41 9.26
C LEU A 39 -0.78 -10.66 8.97
N GLY A 40 -0.81 -9.32 9.06
CA GLY A 40 0.37 -8.49 8.82
C GLY A 40 1.54 -8.85 9.74
N GLU A 41 1.27 -9.04 11.04
CA GLU A 41 2.28 -9.47 12.02
C GLU A 41 2.85 -10.85 11.68
N ARG A 42 1.98 -11.81 11.37
CA ARG A 42 2.39 -13.16 10.96
C ARG A 42 3.22 -13.15 9.68
N ASN A 43 2.90 -12.30 8.71
CA ASN A 43 3.64 -12.18 7.47
C ASN A 43 5.06 -11.66 7.73
N ILE A 44 5.20 -10.67 8.63
CA ILE A 44 6.52 -10.16 9.07
C ILE A 44 7.31 -11.27 9.79
N GLU A 45 6.69 -11.96 10.75
CA GLU A 45 7.33 -13.03 11.51
C GLU A 45 7.77 -14.20 10.61
N ASN A 46 6.93 -14.60 9.66
CA ASN A 46 7.24 -15.70 8.75
C ASN A 46 8.41 -15.33 7.83
N SER A 47 8.45 -14.09 7.33
CA SER A 47 9.57 -13.61 6.54
C SER A 47 10.87 -13.61 7.37
N GLN A 48 10.82 -13.10 8.61
CA GLN A 48 11.98 -13.12 9.52
C GLN A 48 12.46 -14.54 9.84
N ARG A 49 11.54 -15.48 10.05
CA ARG A 49 11.86 -16.89 10.32
C ARG A 49 12.51 -17.57 9.12
N THR A 50 12.00 -17.31 7.92
CA THR A 50 12.43 -17.99 6.69
C THR A 50 13.81 -17.51 6.23
N HIS A 51 14.07 -16.20 6.29
CA HIS A 51 15.31 -15.60 5.77
C HIS A 51 16.38 -15.37 6.85
N GLY A 52 16.06 -15.66 8.10
CA GLY A 52 16.93 -15.49 9.25
C GLY A 52 17.33 -14.03 9.50
N GLU A 53 18.41 -13.84 10.24
CA GLU A 53 18.93 -12.50 10.53
C GLU A 53 19.45 -11.82 9.25
N LEU A 54 18.91 -10.64 8.94
CA LEU A 54 19.38 -9.84 7.80
C LEU A 54 20.82 -9.35 8.05
N LYS A 55 21.74 -9.72 7.17
CA LYS A 55 23.16 -9.33 7.22
C LYS A 55 23.63 -8.69 5.92
N GLY A 56 24.73 -7.93 6.00
CA GLY A 56 25.42 -7.35 4.84
C GLY A 56 24.49 -6.56 3.91
N SER A 57 24.50 -6.91 2.62
CA SER A 57 23.71 -6.25 1.57
C SER A 57 22.20 -6.36 1.79
N LYS A 58 21.70 -7.46 2.37
CA LYS A 58 20.28 -7.64 2.71
C LYS A 58 19.83 -6.63 3.76
N LYS A 59 20.60 -6.46 4.84
CA LYS A 59 20.34 -5.47 5.90
C LYS A 59 20.39 -4.04 5.36
N LYS A 60 21.38 -3.75 4.50
CA LYS A 60 21.52 -2.45 3.84
C LYS A 60 20.29 -2.12 2.99
N LEU A 61 19.81 -3.07 2.20
CA LEU A 61 18.61 -2.91 1.39
C LEU A 61 17.36 -2.71 2.26
N PHE A 62 17.15 -3.58 3.24
CA PHE A 62 16.04 -3.49 4.18
C PHE A 62 15.97 -2.11 4.83
N ASN A 63 17.06 -1.65 5.44
CA ASN A 63 17.13 -0.35 6.12
C ASN A 63 16.85 0.81 5.16
N ALA A 64 17.34 0.73 3.92
CA ALA A 64 17.11 1.78 2.94
C ALA A 64 15.63 1.88 2.54
N LEU A 65 14.89 0.77 2.53
CA LEU A 65 13.46 0.72 2.26
C LEU A 65 12.65 1.13 3.51
N SER A 66 12.89 0.52 4.67
CA SER A 66 12.06 0.71 5.87
C SER A 66 12.40 1.96 6.70
N GLY A 67 13.63 2.47 6.61
CA GLY A 67 14.22 3.33 7.65
C GLY A 67 13.74 4.78 7.72
N ASN A 68 13.01 5.29 6.73
CA ASN A 68 12.48 6.65 6.77
C ASN A 68 11.04 6.72 6.25
N ILE A 69 10.09 6.69 7.17
CA ILE A 69 8.66 6.89 6.87
C ILE A 69 8.37 8.24 6.20
N GLY A 70 9.14 9.29 6.53
CA GLY A 70 9.04 10.61 5.90
C GLY A 70 9.46 10.62 4.42
N SER A 71 10.01 9.53 3.91
CA SER A 71 10.28 9.35 2.48
C SER A 71 9.12 8.72 1.71
N TYR A 72 7.94 8.57 2.32
CA TYR A 72 6.77 7.97 1.67
C TYR A 72 5.61 8.94 1.60
N TYR A 73 4.89 8.91 0.50
CA TYR A 73 3.74 9.76 0.24
C TYR A 73 2.56 8.92 -0.19
N LEU A 74 1.37 9.30 0.28
CA LEU A 74 0.11 8.79 -0.24
C LEU A 74 -0.36 9.69 -1.37
N THR A 75 -0.84 9.08 -2.43
CA THR A 75 -1.28 9.77 -3.65
C THR A 75 -2.70 9.36 -4.00
N HIS A 76 -3.53 10.34 -4.34
CA HIS A 76 -4.88 10.13 -4.83
C HIS A 76 -5.12 11.02 -6.05
N PHE A 77 -5.74 10.47 -7.09
CA PHE A 77 -6.08 11.21 -8.31
C PHE A 77 -7.59 11.36 -8.40
N SER A 78 -8.06 12.54 -8.79
CA SER A 78 -9.47 12.82 -9.01
C SER A 78 -9.69 13.67 -10.25
N SER A 79 -10.82 13.46 -10.90
CA SER A 79 -11.36 14.34 -11.95
C SER A 79 -11.90 15.64 -11.36
N HIS A 80 -12.20 15.66 -10.06
CA HIS A 80 -12.72 16.82 -9.37
C HIS A 80 -11.59 17.63 -8.73
N ALA A 81 -11.67 18.95 -8.90
CA ALA A 81 -10.92 19.88 -8.09
C ALA A 81 -11.66 20.06 -6.76
N PHE A 82 -10.95 19.88 -5.64
CA PHE A 82 -11.52 20.14 -4.32
C PHE A 82 -11.35 21.62 -3.96
N PRO A 83 -12.30 22.22 -3.25
CA PRO A 83 -12.16 23.59 -2.74
C PRO A 83 -10.95 23.73 -1.82
N ASP A 84 -10.54 24.97 -1.56
CA ASP A 84 -9.46 25.27 -0.63
C ASP A 84 -9.87 24.88 0.79
N GLY A 85 -8.99 24.14 1.48
CA GLY A 85 -9.27 23.58 2.81
C GLY A 85 -8.79 22.15 2.95
N ASP A 86 -9.31 21.48 3.97
CA ASP A 86 -9.10 20.05 4.14
C ASP A 86 -9.86 19.29 3.06
N ILE A 87 -9.27 18.19 2.59
CA ILE A 87 -9.84 17.36 1.53
C ILE A 87 -10.45 16.13 2.18
N ASN A 88 -11.77 16.00 2.09
CA ASN A 88 -12.46 14.79 2.51
C ASN A 88 -12.64 13.89 1.30
N LEU A 89 -11.86 12.82 1.26
CA LEU A 89 -12.05 11.76 0.28
C LEU A 89 -13.09 10.78 0.82
N LEU A 90 -14.00 10.35 -0.05
CA LEU A 90 -15.12 9.48 0.27
C LEU A 90 -15.02 8.18 -0.52
N SER A 91 -15.38 7.07 0.11
CA SER A 91 -15.54 5.78 -0.56
C SER A 91 -16.69 5.83 -1.56
N ARG A 92 -16.77 4.84 -2.45
CA ARG A 92 -17.87 4.72 -3.42
C ARG A 92 -19.22 4.68 -2.71
N GLU A 93 -19.33 3.90 -1.62
CA GLU A 93 -20.56 3.81 -0.82
C GLU A 93 -20.91 5.13 -0.13
N GLN A 94 -19.93 5.89 0.35
CA GLN A 94 -20.17 7.23 0.91
C GLN A 94 -20.58 8.25 -0.15
N LEU A 95 -19.99 8.20 -1.35
CA LEU A 95 -20.41 9.06 -2.47
C LEU A 95 -21.88 8.82 -2.84
N LYS A 96 -22.29 7.55 -2.94
CA LYS A 96 -23.68 7.17 -3.19
C LYS A 96 -24.61 7.62 -2.06
N SER A 97 -24.24 7.38 -0.80
CA SER A 97 -25.07 7.74 0.35
C SER A 97 -25.29 9.25 0.47
N CYS A 98 -24.30 10.05 0.07
CA CYS A 98 -24.38 11.50 0.00
C CYS A 98 -25.03 12.05 -1.28
N GLY A 99 -25.38 11.19 -2.25
CA GLY A 99 -25.93 11.62 -3.54
C GLY A 99 -24.96 12.42 -4.40
N ILE A 100 -23.65 12.20 -4.24
CA ILE A 100 -22.61 12.86 -5.03
C ILE A 100 -22.40 12.06 -6.32
N VAL A 101 -22.42 12.75 -7.47
CA VAL A 101 -22.19 12.14 -8.78
C VAL A 101 -20.69 11.91 -8.98
N PHE A 102 -20.31 10.73 -9.45
CA PHE A 102 -18.93 10.36 -9.75
C PHE A 102 -18.88 9.32 -10.88
N ASP A 103 -17.67 9.05 -11.37
CA ASP A 103 -17.44 8.04 -12.41
C ASP A 103 -17.50 6.63 -11.81
N GLU A 104 -18.52 5.87 -12.21
CA GLU A 104 -18.74 4.50 -11.76
C GLU A 104 -18.01 3.45 -12.59
N GLU A 105 -17.49 3.80 -13.77
CA GLU A 105 -16.89 2.85 -14.73
C GLU A 105 -15.49 2.38 -14.32
N ASN A 106 -14.89 3.02 -13.32
CA ASN A 106 -13.55 2.68 -12.86
C ASN A 106 -13.48 1.47 -11.92
N THR A 107 -14.62 0.95 -11.47
CA THR A 107 -14.77 -0.23 -10.61
C THR A 107 -15.51 -1.32 -11.39
N THR A 108 -14.99 -2.54 -11.39
CA THR A 108 -15.62 -3.68 -12.07
C THR A 108 -16.60 -4.40 -11.15
N ASP A 109 -17.56 -5.13 -11.72
CA ASP A 109 -18.50 -5.95 -10.92
C ASP A 109 -17.76 -6.98 -10.06
N VAL A 110 -16.65 -7.53 -10.57
CA VAL A 110 -15.80 -8.47 -9.83
C VAL A 110 -15.17 -7.82 -8.60
N ASP A 111 -14.72 -6.56 -8.70
CA ASP A 111 -14.19 -5.81 -7.54
C ASP A 111 -15.23 -5.67 -6.42
N LEU A 112 -16.49 -5.45 -6.82
CA LEU A 112 -17.62 -5.28 -5.89
C LEU A 112 -18.03 -6.61 -5.25
N GLU A 113 -18.17 -7.66 -6.06
CA GLU A 113 -18.71 -8.95 -5.63
C GLU A 113 -17.70 -9.78 -4.80
N GLU A 114 -16.42 -9.75 -5.16
CA GLU A 114 -15.40 -10.64 -4.56
C GLU A 114 -14.66 -9.98 -3.39
N PHE A 115 -14.36 -8.67 -3.49
CA PHE A 115 -13.50 -7.98 -2.52
C PHE A 115 -14.23 -6.93 -1.68
N ALA A 116 -15.43 -6.50 -2.06
CA ALA A 116 -16.24 -5.52 -1.32
C ALA A 116 -15.41 -4.31 -0.86
N THR A 117 -14.51 -3.83 -1.71
CA THR A 117 -13.60 -2.72 -1.40
C THR A 117 -14.20 -1.35 -1.71
N ASP A 118 -15.48 -1.30 -2.11
CA ASP A 118 -16.24 -0.10 -2.40
C ASP A 118 -16.52 0.78 -1.18
N ASP A 119 -16.37 0.24 0.03
CA ASP A 119 -16.38 1.01 1.28
C ASP A 119 -14.98 1.51 1.71
N PHE A 120 -14.00 1.52 0.83
CA PHE A 120 -12.67 2.09 1.09
C PHE A 120 -12.32 3.26 0.16
N VAL A 121 -11.56 4.21 0.70
CA VAL A 121 -10.81 5.19 -0.09
C VAL A 121 -9.43 4.62 -0.40
N PHE A 122 -9.11 4.53 -1.69
CA PHE A 122 -7.83 4.03 -2.16
C PHE A 122 -6.81 5.16 -2.33
N MET A 123 -5.61 4.96 -1.80
CA MET A 123 -4.44 5.80 -2.04
C MET A 123 -3.26 4.96 -2.52
N GLY A 124 -2.57 5.43 -3.56
CA GLY A 124 -1.34 4.80 -4.03
C GLY A 124 -0.13 5.25 -3.21
N LEU A 125 0.86 4.38 -3.06
CA LEU A 125 2.10 4.71 -2.37
C LEU A 125 3.20 5.20 -3.34
N GLU A 126 3.68 6.42 -3.13
CA GLU A 126 4.91 6.92 -3.75
C GLU A 126 6.07 6.81 -2.75
N ALA A 127 7.18 6.20 -3.16
CA ALA A 127 8.32 5.95 -2.29
C ALA A 127 9.54 6.79 -2.72
N GLY A 128 10.26 7.32 -1.75
CA GLY A 128 11.37 8.25 -1.95
C GLY A 128 10.99 9.71 -1.68
N GLU A 129 11.95 10.45 -1.12
CA GLU A 129 11.81 11.87 -0.82
C GLU A 129 11.90 12.73 -2.09
N GLY A 130 11.03 13.73 -2.21
CA GLY A 130 11.05 14.69 -3.31
C GLY A 130 9.82 15.59 -3.32
N SER A 131 9.96 16.76 -3.95
CA SER A 131 8.92 17.79 -4.02
C SER A 131 8.05 17.74 -5.27
N ILE A 132 8.36 16.90 -6.26
CA ILE A 132 7.62 16.83 -7.53
C ILE A 132 7.09 15.42 -7.74
N PRO A 133 5.79 15.15 -7.83
CA PRO A 133 5.23 13.81 -7.98
C PRO A 133 5.87 12.99 -9.11
N LEU A 134 6.05 11.69 -8.89
CA LEU A 134 6.59 10.78 -9.90
C LEU A 134 5.52 10.32 -10.90
N LYS A 135 4.30 10.10 -10.41
CA LYS A 135 3.16 9.76 -11.26
C LYS A 135 2.54 11.04 -11.80
N LYS A 136 2.55 11.17 -13.14
CA LYS A 136 2.06 12.36 -13.83
C LYS A 136 0.63 12.25 -14.36
N LYS A 137 0.04 11.06 -14.47
CA LYS A 137 -1.30 10.87 -15.06
C LYS A 137 -1.99 9.67 -14.45
N SER A 138 -3.32 9.71 -14.44
CA SER A 138 -4.15 8.63 -13.92
C SER A 138 -5.48 8.59 -14.64
N LYS A 139 -6.05 7.39 -14.85
CA LYS A 139 -7.41 7.25 -15.41
C LYS A 139 -8.48 7.92 -14.54
N PHE A 140 -8.20 8.06 -13.25
CA PHE A 140 -9.07 8.69 -12.26
C PHE A 140 -9.10 10.23 -12.33
N GLY A 141 -8.35 10.84 -13.25
CA GLY A 141 -8.33 12.28 -13.49
C GLY A 141 -6.96 12.94 -13.27
N ASP A 142 -6.94 14.25 -13.48
CA ASP A 142 -5.71 15.04 -13.58
C ASP A 142 -5.40 15.87 -12.32
N ASN A 143 -6.25 15.83 -11.28
CA ASN A 143 -5.94 16.46 -10.00
C ASN A 143 -5.28 15.44 -9.08
N LEU A 144 -4.02 15.68 -8.70
CA LEU A 144 -3.28 14.83 -7.78
C LEU A 144 -3.22 15.47 -6.39
N PHE A 145 -3.63 14.70 -5.38
CA PHE A 145 -3.44 14.98 -3.96
C PHE A 145 -2.32 14.10 -3.44
N ARG A 146 -1.28 14.74 -2.92
CA ARG A 146 -0.09 14.06 -2.42
C ARG A 146 0.18 14.52 -0.99
N ILE A 147 0.20 13.59 -0.06
CA ILE A 147 0.44 13.87 1.36
C ILE A 147 1.60 13.01 1.85
N ASN A 148 2.50 13.58 2.64
CA ASN A 148 3.54 12.79 3.28
C ASN A 148 2.90 11.85 4.31
N LEU A 149 3.33 10.59 4.35
CA LEU A 149 2.74 9.58 5.24
C LEU A 149 2.81 9.98 6.72
N THR A 150 3.79 10.82 7.12
CA THR A 150 3.92 11.36 8.48
C THR A 150 2.93 12.47 8.83
N LYS A 151 2.21 13.01 7.83
CA LYS A 151 1.21 14.08 7.97
C LYS A 151 -0.22 13.56 7.96
N VAL A 152 -0.42 12.27 7.71
CA VAL A 152 -1.73 11.62 7.80
C VAL A 152 -2.10 11.48 9.27
N ASP A 153 -3.38 11.65 9.58
CA ASP A 153 -3.91 11.44 10.92
C ASP A 153 -3.55 10.03 11.47
N PRO A 154 -2.96 9.94 12.68
CA PRO A 154 -2.53 8.66 13.25
C PRO A 154 -3.65 7.63 13.43
N ASP A 155 -4.87 8.07 13.76
CA ASP A 155 -5.99 7.16 13.96
C ASP A 155 -6.46 6.58 12.62
N SER A 156 -6.51 7.42 11.58
CA SER A 156 -6.83 7.06 10.21
C SER A 156 -5.84 6.03 9.66
N ILE A 157 -4.52 6.30 9.79
CA ILE A 157 -3.51 5.35 9.31
C ILE A 157 -3.51 4.05 10.14
N SER A 158 -3.71 4.12 11.46
CA SER A 158 -3.81 2.91 12.29
C SER A 158 -5.01 2.04 11.92
N SER A 159 -6.04 2.62 11.30
CA SER A 159 -7.26 1.93 10.83
C SER A 159 -7.20 1.54 9.35
N SER A 160 -6.13 1.89 8.65
CA SER A 160 -5.96 1.58 7.24
C SER A 160 -5.56 0.12 7.00
N LEU A 161 -6.07 -0.42 5.90
CA LEU A 161 -5.64 -1.66 5.29
C LEU A 161 -4.58 -1.33 4.24
N VAL A 162 -3.52 -2.13 4.14
CA VAL A 162 -2.53 -1.99 3.07
C VAL A 162 -2.46 -3.29 2.29
N GLN A 163 -2.64 -3.19 0.99
CA GLN A 163 -2.50 -4.28 0.04
C GLN A 163 -1.23 -4.01 -0.77
N LEU A 164 -0.29 -4.95 -0.79
CA LEU A 164 0.93 -4.75 -1.56
C LEU A 164 0.70 -4.92 -3.06
N ASN A 165 -0.13 -5.89 -3.46
CA ASN A 165 -0.53 -6.14 -4.85
C ASN A 165 -2.04 -5.95 -5.02
N ASP A 166 -2.46 -5.84 -6.29
CA ASP A 166 -3.84 -6.09 -6.67
C ASP A 166 -4.23 -7.53 -6.28
N LEU A 167 -5.28 -7.68 -5.49
CA LEU A 167 -5.67 -8.99 -4.96
C LEU A 167 -6.29 -9.90 -6.02
N LEU A 168 -6.80 -9.33 -7.13
CA LEU A 168 -7.29 -10.09 -8.29
C LEU A 168 -6.14 -10.66 -9.12
N TYR A 169 -5.06 -9.89 -9.23
CA TYR A 169 -3.91 -10.18 -10.10
C TYR A 169 -2.63 -10.31 -9.27
N CYS A 170 -2.71 -11.05 -8.16
CA CYS A 170 -1.62 -11.16 -7.18
C CYS A 170 -0.36 -11.88 -7.71
N ASP A 171 -0.50 -12.60 -8.82
CA ASP A 171 0.54 -13.30 -9.58
C ASP A 171 1.12 -12.45 -10.73
N GLU A 172 0.52 -11.29 -11.04
CA GLU A 172 1.03 -10.38 -12.06
C GLU A 172 1.94 -9.29 -11.48
N ARG A 173 2.82 -8.76 -12.33
CA ARG A 173 3.65 -7.60 -11.97
C ARG A 173 2.93 -6.30 -12.33
N PRO A 174 3.00 -5.26 -11.49
CA PRO A 174 2.27 -4.00 -11.73
C PRO A 174 2.60 -3.28 -13.04
N SER A 175 3.75 -3.57 -13.64
CA SER A 175 4.23 -2.95 -14.89
C SER A 175 4.81 -4.00 -15.82
N LYS A 176 4.44 -3.95 -17.11
CA LYS A 176 5.05 -4.75 -18.18
C LYS A 176 6.45 -4.27 -18.56
N LYS A 177 6.80 -3.02 -18.24
CA LYS A 177 8.15 -2.49 -18.47
C LYS A 177 9.09 -2.98 -17.38
N ASP A 178 10.25 -3.50 -17.79
CA ASP A 178 11.31 -3.88 -16.87
C ASP A 178 11.95 -2.65 -16.22
N PRO A 179 12.22 -2.69 -14.91
CA PRO A 179 12.92 -1.62 -14.24
C PRO A 179 14.42 -1.68 -14.54
N ASN A 180 15.07 -0.52 -14.60
CA ASN A 180 16.50 -0.42 -14.98
C ASN A 180 17.46 -1.15 -14.02
N TRP A 181 17.02 -1.47 -12.81
CA TRP A 181 17.83 -2.23 -11.84
C TRP A 181 17.75 -3.75 -12.06
N LEU A 182 16.76 -4.23 -12.80
CA LEU A 182 16.58 -5.66 -13.08
C LEU A 182 17.65 -6.13 -14.06
N HIS A 183 18.41 -7.15 -13.65
CA HIS A 183 19.39 -7.76 -14.53
C HIS A 183 18.65 -8.64 -15.57
N PRO A 184 18.94 -8.55 -16.88
CA PRO A 184 18.20 -9.28 -17.92
C PRO A 184 18.13 -10.80 -17.70
N SER A 185 19.21 -11.41 -17.19
CA SER A 185 19.22 -12.85 -16.90
C SER A 185 18.29 -13.30 -15.76
N GLU A 186 17.70 -12.36 -15.01
CA GLU A 186 16.82 -12.61 -13.86
C GLU A 186 15.37 -12.19 -14.14
N GLU A 187 15.06 -11.73 -15.36
CA GLU A 187 13.73 -11.28 -15.76
C GLU A 187 12.66 -12.35 -15.50
N ARG A 188 12.92 -13.60 -15.93
CA ARG A 188 11.99 -14.70 -15.69
C ARG A 188 11.68 -14.89 -14.21
N ALA A 189 12.71 -14.89 -13.36
CA ALA A 189 12.55 -15.05 -11.92
C ALA A 189 11.71 -13.91 -11.34
N PHE A 190 11.98 -12.67 -11.74
CA PHE A 190 11.21 -11.50 -11.33
C PHE A 190 9.73 -11.57 -11.73
N ARG A 191 9.46 -12.05 -12.95
CA ARG A 191 8.11 -12.17 -13.53
C ARG A 191 7.32 -13.35 -12.97
N SER A 192 8.00 -14.41 -12.51
CA SER A 192 7.35 -15.62 -11.97
C SER A 192 7.04 -15.55 -10.47
N LEU A 193 7.48 -14.49 -9.79
CA LEU A 193 7.21 -14.31 -8.37
C LEU A 193 5.70 -14.08 -8.14
N SER A 194 5.10 -14.94 -7.33
CA SER A 194 3.69 -14.90 -6.97
C SER A 194 3.53 -15.07 -5.47
N HIS A 195 2.60 -14.35 -4.88
CA HIS A 195 2.29 -14.41 -3.46
C HIS A 195 0.81 -14.67 -3.25
N SER A 196 0.44 -15.37 -2.18
CA SER A 196 -0.97 -15.51 -1.83
C SER A 196 -1.51 -14.14 -1.37
N PRO A 197 -2.77 -13.76 -1.68
CA PRO A 197 -3.36 -12.50 -1.22
C PRO A 197 -3.20 -12.24 0.28
N LYS A 198 -3.29 -13.29 1.11
CA LYS A 198 -3.14 -13.19 2.58
C LYS A 198 -1.71 -12.82 3.03
N ASP A 199 -0.70 -13.09 2.21
CA ASP A 199 0.72 -12.87 2.52
C ASP A 199 1.16 -11.43 2.19
N VAL A 200 0.33 -10.69 1.44
CA VAL A 200 0.59 -9.32 0.94
C VAL A 200 -0.34 -8.27 1.53
N ILE A 201 -0.96 -8.57 2.68
CA ILE A 201 -1.87 -7.67 3.38
C ILE A 201 -1.27 -7.26 4.73
N TYR A 202 -1.37 -5.96 5.05
CA TYR A 202 -0.87 -5.36 6.28
C TYR A 202 -1.85 -4.32 6.82
N ARG A 203 -1.58 -3.84 8.05
CA ARG A 203 -2.35 -2.77 8.70
C ARG A 203 -1.47 -1.58 9.03
N GLY A 204 -1.95 -0.37 8.74
CA GLY A 204 -1.27 0.88 9.07
C GLY A 204 0.21 0.84 8.74
N HIS A 205 1.07 1.44 9.55
CA HIS A 205 2.52 1.54 9.26
C HIS A 205 3.29 0.21 9.24
N GLN A 206 2.71 -0.90 9.69
CA GLN A 206 3.41 -2.21 9.70
C GLN A 206 3.83 -2.63 8.29
N PHE A 207 3.12 -2.16 7.26
CA PHE A 207 3.40 -2.49 5.87
C PHE A 207 4.80 -2.10 5.42
N LEU A 208 5.40 -1.02 5.95
CA LEU A 208 6.74 -0.59 5.53
C LEU A 208 7.81 -1.62 5.91
N ASN A 209 7.64 -2.25 7.07
CA ASN A 209 8.49 -3.35 7.49
C ASN A 209 8.21 -4.60 6.63
N GLY A 210 6.93 -4.94 6.47
CA GLY A 210 6.47 -6.06 5.67
C GLY A 210 6.99 -6.05 4.23
N ILE A 211 6.73 -4.97 3.49
CA ILE A 211 7.19 -4.82 2.10
C ILE A 211 8.72 -4.85 1.99
N SER A 212 9.43 -4.27 2.97
CA SER A 212 10.90 -4.26 2.95
C SER A 212 11.46 -5.67 3.13
N HIS A 213 10.88 -6.45 4.05
CA HIS A 213 11.20 -7.86 4.22
C HIS A 213 10.89 -8.67 2.97
N GLN A 214 9.70 -8.47 2.40
CA GLN A 214 9.25 -9.22 1.23
C GLN A 214 10.13 -8.93 0.00
N ILE A 215 10.46 -7.67 -0.28
CA ILE A 215 11.37 -7.32 -1.38
C ILE A 215 12.76 -7.95 -1.17
N VAL A 216 13.27 -7.96 0.05
CA VAL A 216 14.57 -8.58 0.35
C VAL A 216 14.54 -10.09 0.14
N ALA A 217 13.44 -10.74 0.54
CA ALA A 217 13.19 -12.16 0.33
C ALA A 217 13.12 -12.52 -1.15
N ASP A 218 12.30 -11.80 -1.92
CA ASP A 218 12.14 -12.02 -3.35
C ASP A 218 13.45 -11.84 -4.12
N LEU A 219 14.33 -10.95 -3.66
CA LEU A 219 15.66 -10.72 -4.24
C LEU A 219 16.71 -11.77 -3.85
N GLU A 220 16.36 -12.81 -3.09
CA GLU A 220 17.30 -13.90 -2.79
C GLU A 220 17.69 -14.69 -4.03
N ASP A 221 16.73 -14.99 -4.89
CA ASP A 221 16.92 -15.70 -6.16
C ASP A 221 17.33 -14.78 -7.32
N MET A 222 17.53 -13.49 -7.03
CA MET A 222 17.96 -12.47 -8.00
C MET A 222 19.22 -11.71 -7.52
N PRO A 223 20.35 -12.42 -7.31
CA PRO A 223 21.55 -11.84 -6.73
C PRO A 223 22.16 -10.69 -7.54
N LYS A 224 22.04 -10.69 -8.88
CA LYS A 224 22.61 -9.62 -9.73
C LYS A 224 21.77 -8.35 -9.64
N SER A 225 20.45 -8.47 -9.68
CA SER A 225 19.52 -7.35 -9.48
C SER A 225 19.65 -6.77 -8.08
N ARG A 226 19.79 -7.63 -7.06
CA ARG A 226 20.12 -7.20 -5.70
C ARG A 226 21.44 -6.43 -5.64
N ALA A 227 22.48 -6.88 -6.35
CA ALA A 227 23.75 -6.18 -6.42
C ALA A 227 23.60 -4.80 -7.10
N ASN A 228 22.85 -4.69 -8.20
CA ASN A 228 22.56 -3.41 -8.87
C ASN A 228 21.88 -2.42 -7.93
N ILE A 229 20.85 -2.87 -7.20
CA ILE A 229 20.13 -2.04 -6.23
C ILE A 229 21.08 -1.62 -5.10
N THR A 230 21.74 -2.58 -4.46
CA THR A 230 22.54 -2.33 -3.25
C THR A 230 23.84 -1.56 -3.53
N GLY A 231 24.41 -1.68 -4.73
CA GLY A 231 25.53 -0.87 -5.21
C GLY A 231 25.15 0.59 -5.42
N SER A 232 23.88 0.87 -5.72
CA SER A 232 23.35 2.23 -5.89
C SER A 232 23.02 2.91 -4.56
N ILE A 233 22.97 2.17 -3.44
CA ILE A 233 22.74 2.72 -2.10
C ILE A 233 24.04 3.33 -1.57
N LYS A 234 24.05 4.64 -1.29
CA LYS A 234 25.23 5.37 -0.78
C LYS A 234 24.95 5.88 0.63
N GLY A 235 25.86 5.60 1.58
CA GLY A 235 25.70 6.04 2.98
C GLY A 235 24.42 5.52 3.67
N GLY A 236 23.84 4.41 3.20
CA GLY A 236 22.56 3.90 3.69
C GLY A 236 21.34 4.52 3.00
N TYR A 237 21.53 5.50 2.13
CA TYR A 237 20.46 6.17 1.39
C TYR A 237 20.27 5.58 0.01
N MET A 238 19.02 5.27 -0.32
CA MET A 238 18.56 4.92 -1.65
C MET A 238 17.93 6.16 -2.28
N ASN A 239 18.36 6.52 -3.49
CA ASN A 239 17.79 7.67 -4.18
C ASN A 239 16.28 7.45 -4.45
N ARG A 240 15.56 8.55 -4.64
CA ARG A 240 14.13 8.57 -4.80
C ARG A 240 13.63 7.66 -5.93
N ASP A 241 14.16 7.84 -7.13
CA ASP A 241 13.67 7.13 -8.32
C ASP A 241 13.89 5.62 -8.21
N LEU A 242 15.04 5.22 -7.66
CA LEU A 242 15.35 3.82 -7.40
C LEU A 242 14.42 3.24 -6.34
N LYS A 243 14.20 3.96 -5.22
CA LYS A 243 13.28 3.51 -4.17
C LYS A 243 11.87 3.33 -4.70
N ASN A 244 11.36 4.34 -5.42
CA ASN A 244 10.06 4.26 -6.05
C ASN A 244 9.98 3.10 -7.03
N SER A 245 10.98 2.96 -7.90
CA SER A 245 11.04 1.90 -8.89
C SER A 245 11.07 0.52 -8.26
N VAL A 246 11.87 0.30 -7.20
CA VAL A 246 11.93 -0.99 -6.49
C VAL A 246 10.57 -1.31 -5.88
N VAL A 247 10.01 -0.41 -5.06
CA VAL A 247 8.72 -0.62 -4.39
C VAL A 247 7.57 -0.86 -5.38
N ASN A 248 7.44 0.00 -6.38
CA ASN A 248 6.31 -0.03 -7.32
C ASN A 248 6.46 -1.05 -8.46
N SER A 249 7.67 -1.58 -8.73
CA SER A 249 7.81 -2.67 -9.71
C SER A 249 7.56 -4.04 -9.09
N PHE A 250 7.89 -4.23 -7.81
CA PHE A 250 7.55 -5.47 -7.11
C PHE A 250 6.07 -5.54 -6.74
N TYR A 251 5.53 -4.47 -6.15
CA TYR A 251 4.25 -4.53 -5.44
C TYR A 251 3.21 -3.50 -5.92
N ARG A 252 3.59 -2.23 -6.06
CA ARG A 252 2.65 -1.10 -6.27
C ARG A 252 1.59 -1.02 -5.14
N PRO A 253 2.03 -0.76 -3.90
CA PRO A 253 1.15 -0.81 -2.74
C PRO A 253 0.02 0.20 -2.79
N GLN A 254 -1.14 -0.21 -2.26
CA GLN A 254 -2.31 0.62 -2.04
C GLN A 254 -2.64 0.67 -0.55
N VAL A 255 -2.89 1.88 -0.03
CA VAL A 255 -3.38 2.13 1.33
C VAL A 255 -4.86 2.46 1.24
N LEU A 256 -5.67 1.67 1.91
CA LEU A 256 -7.12 1.70 1.90
C LEU A 256 -7.64 2.21 3.25
N PHE A 257 -8.35 3.33 3.22
CA PHE A 257 -8.97 3.92 4.41
C PHE A 257 -10.47 3.58 4.44
N PRO A 258 -11.01 3.06 5.56
CA PRO A 258 -12.43 2.75 5.64
C PRO A 258 -13.28 4.02 5.52
N GLN A 259 -14.26 4.01 4.62
CA GLN A 259 -15.29 5.03 4.38
C GLN A 259 -14.78 6.40 3.93
N THR A 260 -13.94 7.05 4.73
CA THR A 260 -13.46 8.40 4.47
C THR A 260 -12.01 8.56 4.93
N VAL A 261 -11.33 9.54 4.35
CA VAL A 261 -10.06 10.04 4.89
C VAL A 261 -9.96 11.54 4.64
N THR A 262 -9.56 12.26 5.69
CA THR A 262 -9.34 13.70 5.62
C THR A 262 -7.85 13.98 5.42
N LEU A 263 -7.53 14.71 4.35
CA LEU A 263 -6.18 15.19 4.09
C LEU A 263 -6.09 16.67 4.51
N PRO A 264 -5.28 17.01 5.51
CA PRO A 264 -5.19 18.38 6.00
C PRO A 264 -4.58 19.31 4.95
N LYS A 265 -5.09 20.54 4.84
CA LYS A 265 -4.58 21.55 3.89
C LYS A 265 -3.07 21.76 4.04
N GLU A 266 -2.60 21.97 5.27
CA GLU A 266 -1.20 22.33 5.56
C GLU A 266 -0.18 21.20 5.29
N GLY A 267 -0.65 19.98 5.04
CA GLY A 267 0.20 18.81 4.75
C GLY A 267 0.00 18.22 3.37
N THR A 268 -0.96 18.72 2.59
CA THR A 268 -1.36 18.12 1.31
C THR A 268 -0.96 19.00 0.14
N GLU A 269 -0.07 18.47 -0.67
CA GLU A 269 0.32 19.06 -1.94
C GLU A 269 -0.75 18.74 -2.99
N ARG A 270 -1.17 19.76 -3.75
CA ARG A 270 -2.18 19.65 -4.80
C ARG A 270 -1.53 19.94 -6.14
N TYR A 271 -1.66 19.04 -7.11
CA TYR A 271 -1.08 19.23 -8.43
C TYR A 271 -2.14 19.17 -9.52
N ASP A 272 -2.02 20.06 -10.50
CA ASP A 272 -2.59 19.84 -11.82
C ASP A 272 -1.63 18.99 -12.64
N THR A 273 -2.14 17.93 -13.25
CA THR A 273 -1.33 16.98 -14.02
C THR A 273 -1.77 16.84 -15.48
N SER A 274 -2.67 17.72 -15.94
CA SER A 274 -3.11 17.77 -17.34
C SER A 274 -1.98 18.14 -18.33
N GLY A 275 -0.97 18.88 -17.85
CA GLY A 275 0.22 19.28 -18.62
C GLY A 275 1.34 18.23 -18.72
N SER A 276 2.47 18.61 -19.31
CA SER A 276 3.67 17.75 -19.40
C SER A 276 4.39 17.57 -18.06
N GLU A 277 4.20 18.51 -17.14
CA GLU A 277 4.76 18.50 -15.80
C GLU A 277 3.68 18.83 -14.74
N PRO A 278 3.67 18.12 -13.60
CA PRO A 278 2.79 18.46 -12.49
C PRO A 278 3.02 19.90 -12.02
N THR A 279 1.97 20.70 -11.99
CA THR A 279 2.03 22.09 -11.52
C THR A 279 1.37 22.18 -10.15
N LEU A 280 2.11 22.64 -9.14
CA LEU A 280 1.59 22.81 -7.78
C LEU A 280 0.51 23.91 -7.77
N LYS A 281 -0.70 23.57 -7.32
CA LYS A 281 -1.80 24.52 -7.06
C LYS A 281 -1.53 25.15 -5.69
N LYS A 282 -1.43 26.48 -5.67
CA LYS A 282 -1.27 27.28 -4.44
C LYS A 282 -2.60 27.46 -3.73
#